data_AF-A0A2E7M910-F1
#
_entry.id   AF-A0A2E7M910-F1
#
_cell.length_a   1.000
_cell.length_b   1.000
_cell.length_c   1.000
_cell.angle_alpha   90.00
_cell.angle_beta   90.00
_cell.angle_gamma   90.00
#
_symmetry.space_group_name_H-M   'P 1'
#
loop_
_entity.id
_entity.type
_entity.pdbx_description
1 polymer ?
#
loop_
_entity_poly.entity_id
_entity_poly.type
_entity_poly.pdbx_seq_one_letter_code
_entity_poly.pdbx_strand_id
1 'polypeptide(L)'
;MTELRLPLLAVSGLLGLLSVLQVSCSSDYQFTGLRPDVDPGDVTACPFVPVTGTRLSRYDCNPVFTNTDEGWGGDVGAVGFHVTEVLGHPFYQMWYTSSSGGYGSYGMGYAVSADGTQWDTHESNPLFVSETGAWDQDSVAGQVVVWDHIDDRYVMAYQGFNLGNQADPADDIWGLGIATSADGLSWEKLSGNPAIRFSDYDLSEEDFLNYSLFGMEPSVAIKPCWPLTINLTDRGAFRGYVAASRWTDLLDAQLMGGDPAACEIYAMDGIDAGTWVIDDSAPVLTSGAPYDMKGVTSASVVELDGTQYMFYVGFEEWYQDTGTSGLISAQKLSLNLATSTDGGLTWEKDPSNPQPVSLTTPGQLGSVGAQVVGSRIHLWVGDNYEGTSGIGYFYYEPDIEPHEAAADPADE
;
A
#
# COMPACT_ATOMS: atom_id res chain seq x y z
N MET A 1 -64.49 -25.04 -76.46
CA MET A 1 -64.12 -23.90 -77.32
C MET A 1 -62.77 -23.40 -76.83
N THR A 2 -61.70 -23.90 -77.46
CA THR A 2 -60.79 -23.14 -78.35
C THR A 2 -59.76 -22.37 -77.51
N GLU A 3 -58.60 -22.98 -77.27
CA GLU A 3 -57.30 -22.64 -77.87
C GLU A 3 -56.76 -21.25 -77.45
N LEU A 4 -55.69 -21.22 -76.64
CA LEU A 4 -54.28 -21.21 -77.06
C LEU A 4 -53.81 -19.81 -77.49
N ARG A 5 -52.94 -19.21 -76.67
CA ARG A 5 -51.90 -18.24 -77.07
C ARG A 5 -50.92 -18.01 -75.89
N LEU A 6 -49.75 -18.62 -75.98
CA LEU A 6 -48.47 -18.17 -75.39
C LEU A 6 -47.68 -17.45 -76.52
N PRO A 7 -46.57 -16.72 -76.27
CA PRO A 7 -45.87 -16.39 -75.01
C PRO A 7 -45.49 -14.88 -74.89
N LEU A 8 -44.80 -14.43 -73.82
CA LEU A 8 -43.64 -13.50 -73.89
C LEU A 8 -43.00 -13.21 -72.50
N LEU A 9 -41.70 -13.55 -72.39
CA LEU A 9 -40.54 -12.84 -71.82
C LEU A 9 -40.62 -11.91 -70.57
N ALA A 10 -39.83 -12.25 -69.53
CA ALA A 10 -38.83 -11.43 -68.79
C ALA A 10 -38.33 -12.29 -67.60
N VAL A 11 -37.09 -12.78 -67.43
CA VAL A 11 -35.72 -12.23 -67.43
C VAL A 11 -35.41 -11.25 -66.28
N SER A 12 -34.71 -11.81 -65.26
CA SER A 12 -33.61 -11.26 -64.45
C SER A 12 -33.87 -10.47 -63.15
N GLY A 13 -33.12 -10.90 -62.10
CA GLY A 13 -32.91 -10.21 -60.83
C GLY A 13 -32.58 -11.22 -59.70
N LEU A 14 -31.46 -11.93 -59.76
CA LEU A 14 -30.21 -11.64 -59.03
C LEU A 14 -30.38 -11.55 -57.48
N LEU A 15 -30.06 -12.63 -56.76
CA LEU A 15 -29.31 -12.55 -55.50
C LEU A 15 -28.71 -13.94 -55.18
N GLY A 16 -27.47 -14.15 -55.59
CA GLY A 16 -26.61 -15.14 -54.96
C GLY A 16 -26.01 -14.49 -53.72
N LEU A 17 -26.18 -15.12 -52.55
CA LEU A 17 -25.29 -14.87 -51.42
C LEU A 17 -24.48 -16.13 -51.16
N LEU A 18 -23.22 -16.00 -51.53
CA LEU A 18 -22.08 -16.81 -51.13
C LEU A 18 -22.11 -17.01 -49.61
N SER A 19 -22.24 -18.25 -49.15
CA SER A 19 -21.92 -18.66 -47.79
C SER A 19 -20.40 -18.67 -47.61
N VAL A 20 -19.83 -17.51 -47.30
CA VAL A 20 -18.41 -17.38 -46.92
C VAL A 20 -18.30 -17.60 -45.41
N LEU A 21 -17.63 -18.69 -45.07
CA LEU A 21 -16.84 -18.96 -43.86
C LEU A 21 -16.78 -17.82 -42.83
N GLN A 22 -17.45 -18.02 -41.70
CA GLN A 22 -17.16 -17.35 -40.43
C GLN A 22 -16.75 -18.44 -39.42
N VAL A 23 -15.64 -19.13 -39.70
CA VAL A 23 -14.83 -19.72 -38.63
C VAL A 23 -13.89 -18.59 -38.21
N SER A 24 -14.45 -17.68 -37.42
CA SER A 24 -13.68 -16.64 -36.74
C SER A 24 -12.78 -17.34 -35.72
N CYS A 25 -11.48 -17.08 -35.87
CA CYS A 25 -10.32 -17.56 -35.10
C CYS A 25 -10.62 -18.25 -33.76
N SER A 26 -10.55 -19.58 -33.72
CA SER A 26 -10.06 -20.23 -32.50
C SER A 26 -8.60 -19.81 -32.33
N SER A 27 -8.23 -19.31 -31.17
CA SER A 27 -6.84 -18.99 -30.83
C SER A 27 -5.94 -20.22 -31.10
N ASP A 28 -5.08 -20.16 -32.11
CA ASP A 28 -4.16 -21.25 -32.51
C ASP A 28 -3.01 -21.49 -31.53
N TYR A 29 -2.95 -20.73 -30.44
CA TYR A 29 -1.90 -20.83 -29.43
C TYR A 29 -2.53 -21.04 -28.05
N GLN A 30 -2.51 -22.29 -27.58
CA GLN A 30 -2.59 -22.59 -26.15
C GLN A 30 -1.17 -22.56 -25.60
N PHE A 31 -0.85 -21.61 -24.74
CA PHE A 31 0.34 -21.70 -23.90
C PHE A 31 0.11 -22.84 -22.89
N THR A 32 0.63 -24.03 -23.19
CA THR A 32 0.54 -25.23 -22.33
C THR A 32 1.75 -25.41 -21.42
N GLY A 33 2.60 -24.39 -21.29
CA GLY A 33 3.74 -24.41 -20.37
C GLY A 33 3.32 -23.90 -19.00
N LEU A 34 3.86 -24.50 -17.93
CA LEU A 34 3.94 -23.83 -16.64
C LEU A 34 4.67 -22.50 -16.87
N ARG A 35 4.14 -21.42 -16.30
CA ARG A 35 4.74 -20.08 -16.40
C ARG A 35 6.18 -20.17 -15.89
N PRO A 36 7.18 -19.68 -16.62
CA PRO A 36 8.53 -19.64 -16.09
C PRO A 36 8.55 -18.65 -14.93
N ASP A 37 8.83 -19.14 -13.73
CA ASP A 37 9.20 -18.29 -12.61
C ASP A 37 10.61 -17.77 -12.87
N VAL A 38 10.71 -16.53 -13.32
CA VAL A 38 11.96 -15.92 -13.74
C VAL A 38 12.62 -15.29 -12.53
N ASP A 39 13.81 -15.77 -12.16
CA ASP A 39 14.62 -15.11 -11.14
C ASP A 39 14.97 -13.68 -11.57
N PRO A 40 14.59 -12.61 -10.84
CA PRO A 40 14.99 -11.26 -11.21
C PRO A 40 16.50 -11.09 -11.20
N GLY A 41 17.25 -11.86 -10.41
CA GLY A 41 18.73 -11.87 -10.44
C GLY A 41 19.32 -12.35 -11.77
N ASP A 42 18.58 -13.14 -12.55
CA ASP A 42 19.01 -13.62 -13.87
C ASP A 42 18.77 -12.60 -15.00
N VAL A 43 17.91 -11.61 -14.77
CA VAL A 43 17.43 -10.67 -15.80
C VAL A 43 17.67 -9.20 -15.48
N THR A 44 18.12 -8.87 -14.27
CA THR A 44 18.47 -7.51 -13.85
C THR A 44 19.98 -7.27 -13.91
N ALA A 45 20.39 -6.01 -13.78
CA ALA A 45 21.80 -5.63 -13.94
C ALA A 45 22.71 -6.16 -12.82
N CYS A 46 22.17 -6.34 -11.62
CA CYS A 46 22.91 -6.75 -10.44
C CYS A 46 22.25 -7.97 -9.78
N PRO A 47 23.01 -8.82 -9.06
CA PRO A 47 22.43 -9.98 -8.42
C PRO A 47 21.58 -9.58 -7.20
N PHE A 48 20.76 -10.53 -6.75
CA PHE A 48 20.18 -10.49 -5.42
C PHE A 48 21.10 -11.23 -4.44
N VAL A 49 21.42 -10.56 -3.33
CA VAL A 49 22.30 -11.08 -2.29
C VAL A 49 21.44 -11.56 -1.12
N PRO A 50 21.56 -12.82 -0.70
CA PRO A 50 20.88 -13.37 0.48
C PRO A 50 21.12 -12.53 1.74
N VAL A 51 20.04 -12.28 2.49
CA VAL A 51 20.08 -11.63 3.80
C VAL A 51 20.14 -12.70 4.88
N THR A 52 21.31 -12.87 5.46
CA THR A 52 21.61 -13.87 6.50
C THR A 52 20.57 -13.90 7.61
N GLY A 53 20.13 -15.11 7.99
CA GLY A 53 19.18 -15.33 9.07
C GLY A 53 17.72 -15.07 8.70
N THR A 54 17.45 -14.75 7.43
CA THR A 54 16.10 -14.48 6.91
C THR A 54 15.87 -15.22 5.60
N ARG A 55 14.64 -15.18 5.09
CA ARG A 55 14.31 -15.65 3.74
C ARG A 55 14.26 -14.51 2.71
N LEU A 56 14.93 -13.39 3.01
CA LEU A 56 14.99 -12.23 2.14
C LEU A 56 16.28 -12.26 1.32
N SER A 57 16.18 -11.82 0.07
CA SER A 57 17.34 -11.42 -0.72
C SER A 57 17.21 -9.97 -1.14
N ARG A 58 18.33 -9.24 -1.16
CA ARG A 58 18.42 -7.81 -1.45
C ARG A 58 19.05 -7.58 -2.81
N TYR A 59 18.48 -6.71 -3.63
CA TYR A 59 19.13 -6.27 -4.85
C TYR A 59 20.44 -5.51 -4.55
N ASP A 60 21.57 -5.97 -5.09
CA ASP A 60 22.90 -5.45 -4.73
C ASP A 60 23.13 -4.00 -5.16
N CYS A 61 22.36 -3.54 -6.16
CA CYS A 61 22.44 -2.19 -6.70
C CYS A 61 21.32 -1.25 -6.21
N ASN A 62 20.78 -1.51 -5.03
CA ASN A 62 19.87 -0.58 -4.38
C ASN A 62 20.54 0.80 -4.14
N PRO A 63 19.79 1.92 -4.21
CA PRO A 63 18.34 2.00 -4.44
C PRO A 63 17.96 1.83 -5.92
N VAL A 64 16.76 1.32 -6.17
CA VAL A 64 16.18 1.21 -7.53
C VAL A 64 15.40 2.45 -7.94
N PHE A 65 15.00 3.30 -6.97
CA PHE A 65 14.29 4.54 -7.25
C PHE A 65 14.66 5.62 -6.24
N THR A 66 14.85 6.84 -6.70
CA THR A 66 15.23 8.01 -5.90
C THR A 66 14.49 9.24 -6.39
N ASN A 67 14.82 10.42 -5.87
CA ASN A 67 14.34 11.71 -6.41
C ASN A 67 14.43 11.73 -7.95
N THR A 68 13.35 12.19 -8.56
CA THR A 68 13.10 12.19 -10.01
C THR A 68 13.51 13.48 -10.69
N ASP A 69 14.01 14.48 -9.93
CA ASP A 69 14.33 15.84 -10.38
C ASP A 69 13.15 16.54 -11.10
N GLU A 70 11.93 16.06 -10.91
CA GLU A 70 10.72 16.65 -11.44
C GLU A 70 10.39 17.94 -10.65
N GLY A 71 9.93 19.00 -11.33
CA GLY A 71 9.71 20.30 -10.68
C GLY A 71 8.64 20.33 -9.57
N TRP A 72 7.91 19.24 -9.37
CA TRP A 72 6.93 19.04 -8.29
C TRP A 72 7.47 18.17 -7.14
N GLY A 73 8.55 17.43 -7.39
CA GLY A 73 9.10 16.42 -6.49
C GLY A 73 10.36 16.87 -5.76
N GLY A 74 10.82 15.99 -4.90
CA GLY A 74 11.96 16.13 -4.01
C GLY A 74 12.23 14.75 -3.40
N ASP A 75 12.17 14.64 -2.07
CA ASP A 75 12.28 13.34 -1.42
C ASP A 75 11.10 12.42 -1.80
N VAL A 76 11.40 11.14 -2.04
CA VAL A 76 10.38 10.11 -2.30
C VAL A 76 9.86 9.62 -0.95
N GLY A 77 8.52 9.52 -0.83
CA GLY A 77 7.84 9.08 0.39
C GLY A 77 7.16 7.72 0.25
N ALA A 78 5.85 7.68 0.49
CA ALA A 78 5.06 6.45 0.43
C ALA A 78 4.90 5.95 -1.01
N VAL A 79 4.87 4.63 -1.16
CA VAL A 79 4.84 3.96 -2.46
C VAL A 79 3.74 2.91 -2.49
N GLY A 80 2.85 3.02 -3.48
CA GLY A 80 1.92 1.97 -3.87
C GLY A 80 2.48 1.22 -5.07
N PHE A 81 2.40 -0.11 -5.05
CA PHE A 81 2.88 -0.97 -6.14
C PHE A 81 1.77 -1.85 -6.67
N HIS A 82 1.78 -2.06 -7.98
CA HIS A 82 0.98 -3.08 -8.63
C HIS A 82 1.82 -3.80 -9.68
N VAL A 83 1.64 -5.12 -9.78
CA VAL A 83 2.23 -5.91 -10.85
C VAL A 83 1.12 -6.39 -11.76
N THR A 84 1.22 -6.03 -13.04
CA THR A 84 0.38 -6.56 -14.10
C THR A 84 1.19 -7.50 -14.96
N GLU A 85 0.63 -8.66 -15.33
CA GLU A 85 1.28 -9.54 -16.29
C GLU A 85 1.01 -9.06 -17.73
N VAL A 86 2.09 -8.79 -18.47
CA VAL A 86 2.03 -8.45 -19.89
C VAL A 86 2.75 -9.55 -20.69
N LEU A 87 1.99 -10.30 -21.48
CA LEU A 87 2.49 -11.44 -22.28
C LEU A 87 3.25 -12.51 -21.46
N GLY A 88 2.85 -12.70 -20.20
CA GLY A 88 3.47 -13.68 -19.29
C GLY A 88 4.73 -13.19 -18.58
N HIS A 89 5.02 -11.89 -18.65
CA HIS A 89 6.11 -11.24 -17.90
C HIS A 89 5.53 -10.19 -16.95
N PRO A 90 6.12 -10.01 -15.76
CA PRO A 90 5.69 -8.96 -14.85
C PRO A 90 6.01 -7.58 -15.44
N PHE A 91 5.04 -6.68 -15.35
CA PHE A 91 5.19 -5.26 -15.60
C PHE A 91 4.82 -4.52 -14.32
N TYR A 92 5.72 -3.68 -13.85
CA TYR A 92 5.63 -3.05 -12.54
C TYR A 92 5.13 -1.63 -12.69
N GLN A 93 4.15 -1.27 -11.87
CA GLN A 93 3.61 0.07 -11.74
C GLN A 93 3.85 0.56 -10.33
N MET A 94 4.26 1.82 -10.19
CA MET A 94 4.49 2.47 -8.91
C MET A 94 3.79 3.83 -8.87
N TRP A 95 3.10 4.08 -7.76
CA TRP A 95 2.58 5.39 -7.39
C TRP A 95 3.34 5.89 -6.17
N TYR A 96 4.06 6.99 -6.30
CA TYR A 96 4.95 7.48 -5.24
C TYR A 96 4.56 8.88 -4.79
N THR A 97 4.65 9.16 -3.49
CA THR A 97 4.56 10.55 -3.03
C THR A 97 5.88 11.26 -3.21
N SER A 98 5.78 12.55 -3.49
CA SER A 98 6.91 13.46 -3.37
C SER A 98 6.43 14.87 -3.05
N SER A 99 7.35 15.70 -2.57
CA SER A 99 7.09 17.12 -2.32
C SER A 99 8.33 17.93 -2.67
N SER A 100 8.14 19.12 -3.24
CA SER A 100 9.21 20.06 -3.58
C SER A 100 9.83 20.78 -2.37
N GLY A 101 9.41 20.46 -1.14
CA GLY A 101 10.02 20.90 0.12
C GLY A 101 9.04 21.30 1.23
N GLY A 102 9.30 20.83 2.46
CA GLY A 102 8.55 21.14 3.68
C GLY A 102 7.40 20.17 4.00
N TYR A 103 6.91 20.19 5.26
CA TYR A 103 5.71 19.45 5.65
C TYR A 103 4.47 20.03 4.95
N GLY A 104 3.73 19.20 4.22
CA GLY A 104 2.52 19.59 3.47
C GLY A 104 2.78 19.75 1.97
N SER A 105 1.71 19.81 1.16
CA SER A 105 1.78 19.88 -0.32
C SER A 105 2.39 18.65 -1.01
N TYR A 106 2.23 17.46 -0.44
CA TYR A 106 2.58 16.23 -1.14
C TYR A 106 1.68 16.04 -2.37
N GLY A 107 2.31 15.64 -3.48
CA GLY A 107 1.64 15.11 -4.65
C GLY A 107 2.01 13.65 -4.84
N MET A 108 1.27 12.98 -5.72
CA MET A 108 1.58 11.61 -6.14
C MET A 108 1.92 11.56 -7.62
N GLY A 109 3.07 10.97 -7.92
CA GLY A 109 3.54 10.65 -9.26
C GLY A 109 3.33 9.19 -9.60
N TYR A 110 3.59 8.87 -10.86
CA TYR A 110 3.51 7.53 -11.42
C TYR A 110 4.78 7.19 -12.19
N ALA A 111 5.23 5.95 -12.04
CA ALA A 111 6.35 5.40 -12.78
C ALA A 111 6.10 3.92 -13.14
N VAL A 112 6.76 3.46 -14.20
CA VAL A 112 6.68 2.08 -14.67
C VAL A 112 8.04 1.45 -14.79
N SER A 113 8.09 0.12 -14.66
CA SER A 113 9.30 -0.65 -14.88
C SER A 113 8.99 -1.99 -15.54
N ALA A 114 9.89 -2.46 -16.40
CA ALA A 114 9.82 -3.80 -16.99
C ALA A 114 10.52 -4.87 -16.13
N ASP A 115 11.36 -4.47 -15.17
CA ASP A 115 12.19 -5.39 -14.38
C ASP A 115 12.19 -5.09 -12.86
N GLY A 116 11.52 -4.03 -12.44
CA GLY A 116 11.42 -3.58 -11.04
C GLY A 116 12.65 -2.81 -10.54
N THR A 117 13.67 -2.60 -11.38
CA THR A 117 14.95 -1.95 -11.04
C THR A 117 15.19 -0.63 -11.76
N GLN A 118 14.70 -0.48 -12.99
CA GLN A 118 14.76 0.76 -13.76
C GLN A 118 13.37 1.33 -13.95
N TRP A 119 13.16 2.59 -13.55
CA TRP A 119 11.84 3.20 -13.51
C TRP A 119 11.76 4.42 -14.43
N ASP A 120 10.77 4.41 -15.32
CA ASP A 120 10.44 5.54 -16.18
C ASP A 120 9.25 6.31 -15.58
N THR A 121 9.46 7.58 -15.23
CA THR A 121 8.40 8.44 -14.70
C THR A 121 7.48 8.94 -15.80
N HIS A 122 6.22 9.18 -15.44
CA HIS A 122 5.22 9.69 -16.36
C HIS A 122 5.35 11.20 -16.58
N GLU A 123 5.28 11.65 -17.84
CA GLU A 123 5.51 13.06 -18.22
C GLU A 123 4.51 14.06 -17.62
N SER A 124 3.34 13.57 -17.18
CA SER A 124 2.27 14.40 -16.60
C SER A 124 2.27 14.42 -15.07
N ASN A 125 3.29 13.87 -14.41
CA ASN A 125 3.37 13.92 -12.95
C ASN A 125 3.40 15.38 -12.41
N PRO A 126 2.77 15.67 -11.26
CA PRO A 126 2.02 14.74 -10.41
C PRO A 126 0.61 14.47 -10.96
N LEU A 127 0.12 13.25 -10.77
CA LEU A 127 -1.19 12.80 -11.25
C LEU A 127 -2.31 12.95 -10.21
N PHE A 128 -1.96 13.21 -8.95
CA PHE A 128 -2.91 13.41 -7.87
C PHE A 128 -2.36 14.39 -6.82
N VAL A 129 -3.18 15.34 -6.40
CA VAL A 129 -2.81 16.44 -5.50
C VAL A 129 -3.96 16.79 -4.54
N SER A 130 -3.65 17.54 -3.49
CA SER A 130 -4.67 18.15 -2.63
C SER A 130 -5.53 19.16 -3.40
N GLU A 131 -6.78 19.34 -2.97
CA GLU A 131 -7.70 20.28 -3.61
C GLU A 131 -8.04 21.43 -2.65
N THR A 132 -7.81 22.67 -3.08
CA THR A 132 -8.11 23.86 -2.26
C THR A 132 -9.59 23.92 -1.89
N GLY A 133 -9.88 24.06 -0.59
CA GLY A 133 -11.24 24.09 -0.06
C GLY A 133 -11.88 22.71 0.15
N ALA A 134 -11.17 21.62 -0.16
CA ALA A 134 -11.57 20.27 0.21
C ALA A 134 -11.10 19.89 1.62
N TRP A 135 -11.53 18.72 2.09
CA TRP A 135 -11.12 18.16 3.38
C TRP A 135 -9.64 17.73 3.42
N ASP A 136 -9.01 17.56 2.25
CA ASP A 136 -7.62 17.16 2.06
C ASP A 136 -6.73 18.30 1.56
N GLN A 137 -7.19 19.56 1.70
CA GLN A 137 -6.57 20.72 1.06
C GLN A 137 -5.10 20.95 1.42
N ASP A 138 -4.67 20.56 2.62
CA ASP A 138 -3.32 20.84 3.10
C ASP A 138 -2.32 19.77 2.68
N SER A 139 -2.78 18.52 2.49
CA SER A 139 -1.95 17.45 1.93
C SER A 139 -2.72 16.18 1.61
N VAL A 140 -2.15 15.40 0.68
CA VAL A 140 -2.47 13.99 0.44
C VAL A 140 -1.21 13.14 0.62
N ALA A 141 -1.27 12.03 1.35
CA ALA A 141 -0.09 11.18 1.65
C ALA A 141 -0.48 9.72 1.91
N GLY A 142 0.50 8.86 2.20
CA GLY A 142 0.26 7.50 2.72
C GLY A 142 -0.63 6.63 1.82
N GLN A 143 -0.53 6.80 0.51
CA GLN A 143 -1.39 6.13 -0.46
C GLN A 143 -1.06 4.65 -0.61
N VAL A 144 -2.11 3.86 -0.75
CA VAL A 144 -2.05 2.45 -1.13
C VAL A 144 -3.01 2.25 -2.29
N VAL A 145 -2.53 1.58 -3.34
CA VAL A 145 -3.28 1.31 -4.56
C VAL A 145 -3.50 -0.20 -4.69
N VAL A 146 -4.73 -0.60 -4.96
CA VAL A 146 -5.13 -1.98 -5.22
C VAL A 146 -5.93 -2.07 -6.51
N TRP A 147 -5.93 -3.24 -7.15
CA TRP A 147 -6.76 -3.51 -8.31
C TRP A 147 -8.03 -4.26 -7.89
N ASP A 148 -9.19 -3.63 -8.10
CA ASP A 148 -10.50 -4.21 -7.89
C ASP A 148 -10.93 -4.98 -9.15
N HIS A 149 -10.79 -6.31 -9.09
CA HIS A 149 -11.17 -7.21 -10.18
C HIS A 149 -12.69 -7.34 -10.38
N ILE A 150 -13.52 -6.87 -9.43
CA ILE A 150 -14.99 -6.94 -9.58
C ILE A 150 -15.46 -5.80 -10.46
N ASP A 151 -14.94 -4.59 -10.22
CA ASP A 151 -15.32 -3.37 -10.94
C ASP A 151 -14.32 -2.98 -12.06
N ASP A 152 -13.28 -3.79 -12.31
CA ASP A 152 -12.21 -3.58 -13.30
C ASP A 152 -11.58 -2.18 -13.19
N ARG A 153 -11.13 -1.81 -11.98
CA ARG A 153 -10.54 -0.50 -11.71
C ARG A 153 -9.49 -0.52 -10.60
N TYR A 154 -8.62 0.47 -10.60
CA TYR A 154 -7.79 0.78 -9.45
C TYR A 154 -8.60 1.50 -8.37
N VAL A 155 -8.36 1.13 -7.12
CA VAL A 155 -8.85 1.81 -5.92
C VAL A 155 -7.65 2.24 -5.11
N MET A 156 -7.64 3.50 -4.71
CA MET A 156 -6.60 4.09 -3.87
C MET A 156 -7.21 4.52 -2.55
N ALA A 157 -6.64 4.05 -1.45
CA ALA A 157 -6.79 4.71 -0.17
C ALA A 157 -5.66 5.71 0.01
N TYR A 158 -5.96 6.90 0.51
CA TYR A 158 -4.97 7.94 0.77
C TYR A 158 -5.29 8.67 2.08
N GLN A 159 -4.26 9.10 2.80
CA GLN A 159 -4.41 10.02 3.91
C GLN A 159 -4.62 11.44 3.40
N GLY A 160 -5.59 12.15 3.95
CA GLY A 160 -5.79 13.58 3.70
C GLY A 160 -6.00 14.35 4.99
N PHE A 161 -5.68 15.64 4.97
CA PHE A 161 -6.00 16.52 6.09
C PHE A 161 -6.23 17.99 5.68
N ASN A 162 -6.96 18.67 6.54
CA ASN A 162 -7.20 20.10 6.58
C ASN A 162 -7.09 20.53 8.05
N LEU A 163 -6.01 21.21 8.41
CA LEU A 163 -5.70 21.63 9.77
C LEU A 163 -6.19 23.06 10.08
N GLY A 164 -7.26 23.46 9.39
CA GLY A 164 -7.94 24.74 9.56
C GLY A 164 -7.02 25.97 9.43
N ASN A 165 -7.56 27.14 9.79
CA ASN A 165 -6.69 28.19 10.33
C ASN A 165 -6.51 27.80 11.80
N GLN A 166 -5.28 27.56 12.26
CA GLN A 166 -4.87 27.09 13.61
C GLN A 166 -5.46 27.81 14.86
N ALA A 167 -6.48 28.65 14.70
CA ALA A 167 -7.26 29.30 15.74
C ALA A 167 -8.25 28.38 16.47
N ASP A 168 -8.75 27.32 15.81
CA ASP A 168 -9.63 26.32 16.45
C ASP A 168 -9.32 24.90 15.93
N PRO A 169 -8.58 24.08 16.70
CA PRO A 169 -8.30 22.68 16.36
C PRO A 169 -9.55 21.81 16.21
N ALA A 170 -10.71 22.23 16.70
CA ALA A 170 -11.96 21.50 16.51
C ALA A 170 -12.44 21.49 15.04
N ASP A 171 -11.89 22.37 14.20
CA ASP A 171 -12.15 22.40 12.76
C ASP A 171 -11.21 21.48 11.97
N ASP A 172 -10.23 20.82 12.62
CA ASP A 172 -9.27 19.96 11.95
C ASP A 172 -9.96 18.69 11.40
N ILE A 173 -9.70 18.44 10.13
CA ILE A 173 -10.12 17.22 9.46
C ILE A 173 -8.87 16.43 9.13
N TRP A 174 -8.83 15.19 9.57
CA TRP A 174 -7.87 14.19 9.13
C TRP A 174 -8.63 12.89 8.95
N GLY A 175 -8.37 12.19 7.87
CA GLY A 175 -8.91 10.86 7.67
C GLY A 175 -8.30 10.11 6.50
N LEU A 176 -9.01 9.04 6.15
CA LEU A 176 -8.78 8.20 4.99
C LEU A 176 -9.74 8.61 3.88
N GLY A 177 -9.20 9.01 2.74
CA GLY A 177 -9.94 9.23 1.50
C GLY A 177 -9.81 8.04 0.56
N ILE A 178 -10.75 7.94 -0.37
CA ILE A 178 -10.69 6.97 -1.45
C ILE A 178 -10.76 7.67 -2.80
N ALA A 179 -9.94 7.24 -3.75
CA ALA A 179 -10.01 7.63 -5.16
C ALA A 179 -10.03 6.39 -6.05
N THR A 180 -10.62 6.49 -7.23
CA THR A 180 -10.67 5.36 -8.19
C THR A 180 -10.15 5.79 -9.56
N SER A 181 -9.62 4.83 -10.32
CA SER A 181 -9.08 5.07 -11.66
C SER A 181 -9.26 3.85 -12.54
N ALA A 182 -9.62 4.03 -13.81
CA ALA A 182 -9.71 2.93 -14.77
C ALA A 182 -8.35 2.57 -15.40
N ASP A 183 -7.39 3.50 -15.40
CA ASP A 183 -6.12 3.40 -16.11
C ASP A 183 -4.90 3.56 -15.18
N GLY A 184 -5.11 3.90 -13.91
CA GLY A 184 -4.05 4.17 -12.94
C GLY A 184 -3.42 5.56 -13.09
N LEU A 185 -3.88 6.35 -14.06
CA LEU A 185 -3.32 7.67 -14.41
C LEU A 185 -4.30 8.79 -14.05
N SER A 186 -5.59 8.60 -14.37
CA SER A 186 -6.64 9.57 -14.14
C SER A 186 -7.46 9.17 -12.92
N TRP A 187 -7.39 9.96 -11.85
CA TRP A 187 -8.00 9.62 -10.56
C TRP A 187 -9.23 10.48 -10.26
N GLU A 188 -10.31 9.82 -9.86
CA GLU A 188 -11.54 10.46 -9.38
C GLU A 188 -11.67 10.26 -7.86
N LYS A 189 -11.62 11.35 -7.09
CA LYS A 189 -11.88 11.34 -5.65
C LYS A 189 -13.37 11.05 -5.41
N LEU A 190 -13.68 10.18 -4.45
CA LEU A 190 -15.06 9.94 -4.05
C LEU A 190 -15.69 11.19 -3.43
N SER A 191 -16.91 11.53 -3.84
CA SER A 191 -17.64 12.70 -3.33
C SER A 191 -17.96 12.62 -1.83
N GLY A 192 -17.94 11.41 -1.27
CA GLY A 192 -18.16 11.14 0.15
C GLY A 192 -16.89 11.22 1.00
N ASN A 193 -15.73 11.58 0.43
CA ASN A 193 -14.50 11.66 1.21
C ASN A 193 -14.59 12.74 2.31
N PRO A 194 -13.94 12.51 3.48
CA PRO A 194 -13.18 11.30 3.83
C PRO A 194 -14.09 10.08 4.06
N ALA A 195 -13.66 8.92 3.56
CA ALA A 195 -14.37 7.65 3.76
C ALA A 195 -14.35 7.21 5.23
N ILE A 196 -13.25 7.51 5.94
CA ILE A 196 -13.19 7.46 7.40
C ILE A 196 -12.61 8.78 7.89
N ARG A 197 -13.39 9.52 8.68
CA ARG A 197 -12.92 10.73 9.35
C ARG A 197 -12.31 10.35 10.70
N PHE A 198 -11.00 10.46 10.85
CA PHE A 198 -10.31 10.10 12.09
C PHE A 198 -10.61 11.08 13.22
N SER A 199 -10.94 12.34 12.92
CA SER A 199 -11.40 13.28 13.95
C SER A 199 -12.76 12.95 14.57
N ASP A 200 -13.53 12.00 14.00
CA ASP A 200 -14.73 11.46 14.65
C ASP A 200 -14.39 10.54 15.84
N TYR A 201 -13.11 10.16 15.99
CA TYR A 201 -12.59 9.34 17.08
C TYR A 201 -11.91 10.17 18.18
N ASP A 202 -12.01 11.50 18.13
CA ASP A 202 -11.48 12.37 19.18
C ASP A 202 -12.35 12.37 20.44
N LEU A 203 -11.71 12.42 21.61
CA LEU A 203 -12.43 12.50 22.89
C LEU A 203 -13.16 13.82 23.04
N SER A 204 -14.40 13.74 23.53
CA SER A 204 -15.08 14.91 24.05
C SER A 204 -14.51 15.33 25.41
N GLU A 205 -14.70 16.60 25.79
CA GLU A 205 -14.38 17.07 27.15
C GLU A 205 -15.10 16.25 28.23
N GLU A 206 -16.32 15.80 27.93
CA GLU A 206 -17.11 14.96 28.83
C GLU A 206 -16.48 13.57 29.01
N ASP A 207 -16.03 12.93 27.93
CA ASP A 207 -15.33 11.64 28.01
C ASP A 207 -14.07 11.76 28.86
N PHE A 208 -13.28 12.81 28.62
CA PHE A 208 -12.05 13.07 29.39
C PHE A 208 -12.34 13.25 30.89
N LEU A 209 -13.35 14.06 31.24
CA LEU A 209 -13.73 14.30 32.63
C LEU A 209 -14.29 13.04 33.30
N ASN A 210 -15.12 12.27 32.59
CA ASN A 210 -15.71 11.04 33.10
C ASN A 210 -14.64 9.98 33.37
N TYR A 211 -13.67 9.82 32.49
CA TYR A 211 -12.53 8.94 32.73
C TYR A 211 -11.69 9.42 33.92
N SER A 212 -11.27 10.69 33.90
CA SER A 212 -10.35 11.24 34.89
C SER A 212 -10.91 11.29 36.31
N LEU A 213 -12.23 11.51 36.47
CA LEU A 213 -12.87 11.64 37.78
C LEU A 213 -13.53 10.35 38.26
N PHE A 214 -14.03 9.52 37.36
CA PHE A 214 -14.86 8.36 37.70
C PHE A 214 -14.34 7.02 37.14
N GLY A 215 -13.27 7.02 36.34
CA GLY A 215 -12.75 5.82 35.69
C GLY A 215 -13.76 5.20 34.72
N MET A 216 -14.61 6.02 34.11
CA MET A 216 -15.60 5.58 33.12
C MET A 216 -14.95 5.49 31.74
N GLU A 217 -15.16 4.36 31.05
CA GLU A 217 -14.70 4.17 29.68
C GLU A 217 -15.22 5.27 28.75
N PRO A 218 -14.37 5.84 27.88
CA PRO A 218 -14.79 6.80 26.88
C PRO A 218 -15.80 6.24 25.88
N SER A 219 -16.59 7.13 25.27
CA SER A 219 -17.56 6.76 24.23
C SER A 219 -16.94 6.25 22.93
N VAL A 220 -15.68 6.62 22.65
CA VAL A 220 -14.85 6.10 21.55
C VAL A 220 -13.70 5.29 22.12
N ALA A 221 -13.47 4.08 21.62
CA ALA A 221 -12.50 3.14 22.22
C ALA A 221 -11.05 3.46 21.84
N ILE A 222 -10.84 3.96 20.61
CA ILE A 222 -9.52 4.12 20.00
C ILE A 222 -9.29 5.52 19.44
N LYS A 223 -8.02 5.90 19.34
CA LYS A 223 -7.52 7.04 18.58
C LYS A 223 -6.70 6.53 17.39
N PRO A 224 -7.16 6.70 16.14
CA PRO A 224 -6.37 6.39 14.96
C PRO A 224 -5.05 7.19 14.94
N CYS A 225 -3.95 6.50 14.63
CA CYS A 225 -2.63 7.07 14.43
C CYS A 225 -2.34 7.32 12.95
N TRP A 226 -2.48 6.31 12.09
CA TRP A 226 -2.22 6.42 10.64
C TRP A 226 -2.99 5.33 9.88
N PRO A 227 -3.45 5.59 8.64
CA PRO A 227 -3.87 4.51 7.77
C PRO A 227 -2.63 3.68 7.38
N LEU A 228 -2.76 2.36 7.30
CA LEU A 228 -1.64 1.49 6.94
C LEU A 228 -1.79 0.93 5.53
N THR A 229 -2.87 0.21 5.26
CA THR A 229 -3.06 -0.46 3.97
C THR A 229 -4.50 -0.85 3.72
N ILE A 230 -4.81 -1.09 2.44
CA ILE A 230 -6.02 -1.77 1.99
C ILE A 230 -5.62 -2.91 1.05
N ASN A 231 -6.43 -3.96 1.02
CA ASN A 231 -6.27 -5.11 0.15
C ASN A 231 -7.65 -5.65 -0.25
N LEU A 232 -7.70 -6.40 -1.35
CA LEU A 232 -8.85 -7.23 -1.67
C LEU A 232 -8.55 -8.66 -1.24
N THR A 233 -9.53 -9.28 -0.59
CA THR A 233 -9.51 -10.72 -0.35
C THR A 233 -9.74 -11.48 -1.67
N ASP A 234 -9.41 -12.76 -1.71
CA ASP A 234 -9.71 -13.65 -2.85
C ASP A 234 -11.20 -13.66 -3.28
N ARG A 235 -12.09 -13.27 -2.38
CA ARG A 235 -13.54 -13.15 -2.66
C ARG A 235 -13.96 -11.76 -3.13
N GLY A 236 -13.01 -10.86 -3.33
CA GLY A 236 -13.20 -9.47 -3.74
C GLY A 236 -13.78 -8.56 -2.66
N ALA A 237 -13.80 -8.98 -1.39
CA ALA A 237 -14.15 -8.11 -0.29
C ALA A 237 -12.95 -7.23 0.10
N PHE A 238 -13.21 -5.95 0.37
CA PHE A 238 -12.22 -5.00 0.84
C PHE A 238 -11.89 -5.23 2.32
N ARG A 239 -10.61 -5.36 2.60
CA ARG A 239 -10.05 -5.36 3.96
C ARG A 239 -8.94 -4.33 4.03
N GLY A 240 -8.75 -3.74 5.20
CA GLY A 240 -7.69 -2.79 5.44
C GLY A 240 -7.21 -2.86 6.87
N TYR A 241 -6.16 -2.10 7.14
CA TYR A 241 -5.58 -1.98 8.45
C TYR A 241 -5.23 -0.53 8.76
N VAL A 242 -5.44 -0.14 10.01
CA VAL A 242 -5.14 1.18 10.56
C VAL A 242 -4.34 1.02 11.83
N ALA A 243 -3.35 1.87 12.02
CA ALA A 243 -2.66 1.95 13.30
C ALA A 243 -3.50 2.81 14.24
N ALA A 244 -3.73 2.37 15.48
CA ALA A 244 -4.48 3.13 16.48
C ALA A 244 -4.02 2.80 17.91
N SER A 245 -4.26 3.72 18.83
CA SER A 245 -4.04 3.52 20.27
C SER A 245 -5.38 3.45 20.99
N ARG A 246 -5.47 2.70 22.09
CA ARG A 246 -6.64 2.80 22.98
C ARG A 246 -6.63 4.13 23.71
N TRP A 247 -7.81 4.73 23.87
CA TRP A 247 -7.92 5.99 24.60
C TRP A 247 -7.55 5.85 26.08
N THR A 248 -7.87 4.72 26.70
CA THR A 248 -7.49 4.42 28.09
C THR A 248 -5.97 4.47 28.27
N ASP A 249 -5.21 3.91 27.32
CA ASP A 249 -3.74 3.87 27.40
C ASP A 249 -3.14 5.26 27.20
N LEU A 250 -3.74 6.07 26.31
CA LEU A 250 -3.35 7.46 26.11
C LEU A 250 -3.64 8.33 27.35
N LEU A 251 -4.82 8.16 27.96
CA LEU A 251 -5.22 8.91 29.16
C LEU A 251 -4.36 8.51 30.36
N ASP A 252 -4.07 7.22 30.53
CA ASP A 252 -3.18 6.74 31.58
C ASP A 252 -1.77 7.29 31.40
N ALA A 253 -1.24 7.28 30.17
CA ALA A 253 0.05 7.89 29.87
C ALA A 253 0.07 9.39 30.19
N GLN A 254 -0.98 10.11 29.81
CA GLN A 254 -1.11 11.55 30.06
C GLN A 254 -1.19 11.89 31.56
N LEU A 255 -1.96 11.12 32.34
CA LEU A 255 -2.14 11.33 33.77
C LEU A 255 -0.93 10.91 34.60
N MET A 256 -0.20 9.89 34.16
CA MET A 256 0.96 9.32 34.87
C MET A 256 2.31 9.88 34.39
N GLY A 257 2.32 10.73 33.35
CA GLY A 257 3.54 11.30 32.78
C GLY A 257 4.40 10.26 32.05
N GLY A 258 3.76 9.31 31.37
CA GLY A 258 4.39 8.27 30.55
C GLY A 258 4.59 8.66 29.09
N ASP A 259 5.30 7.83 28.34
CA ASP A 259 5.40 7.94 26.88
C ASP A 259 4.02 7.80 26.23
N PRO A 260 3.80 8.37 25.03
CA PRO A 260 2.57 8.13 24.27
C PRO A 260 2.31 6.63 24.08
N ALA A 261 1.02 6.27 24.13
CA ALA A 261 0.58 4.90 23.91
C ALA A 261 1.05 4.38 22.54
N ALA A 262 1.16 3.06 22.43
CA ALA A 262 1.60 2.45 21.21
C ALA A 262 0.50 2.46 20.14
N CYS A 263 0.89 2.60 18.87
CA CYS A 263 -0.02 2.50 17.73
C CYS A 263 -0.09 1.04 17.23
N GLU A 264 -1.05 0.28 17.75
CA GLU A 264 -1.32 -1.11 17.39
C GLU A 264 -2.10 -1.21 16.07
N ILE A 265 -2.15 -2.40 15.45
CA ILE A 265 -2.89 -2.58 14.20
C ILE A 265 -4.32 -3.04 14.48
N TYR A 266 -5.30 -2.27 13.99
CA TYR A 266 -6.73 -2.60 13.98
C TYR A 266 -7.19 -2.91 12.55
N ALA A 267 -8.17 -3.80 12.43
CA ALA A 267 -8.76 -4.13 11.13
C ALA A 267 -9.77 -3.07 10.70
N MET A 268 -9.88 -2.89 9.38
CA MET A 268 -10.94 -2.14 8.73
C MET A 268 -11.61 -3.04 7.70
N ASP A 269 -12.94 -2.99 7.65
CA ASP A 269 -13.72 -3.72 6.66
C ASP A 269 -14.41 -2.74 5.72
N GLY A 270 -14.26 -2.99 4.42
CA GLY A 270 -14.93 -2.24 3.35
C GLY A 270 -16.15 -2.99 2.84
N ILE A 271 -17.33 -2.37 2.92
CA ILE A 271 -18.56 -2.90 2.33
C ILE A 271 -18.50 -2.78 0.79
N ASP A 272 -17.94 -1.65 0.34
CA ASP A 272 -17.58 -1.33 -1.03
C ASP A 272 -16.32 -0.46 -0.99
N ALA A 273 -15.83 -0.02 -2.16
CA ALA A 273 -14.63 0.80 -2.24
C ALA A 273 -14.71 2.09 -1.41
N GLY A 274 -15.91 2.66 -1.19
CA GLY A 274 -16.10 3.96 -0.53
C GLY A 274 -16.59 3.89 0.92
N THR A 275 -17.05 2.74 1.39
CA THR A 275 -17.70 2.59 2.70
C THR A 275 -16.89 1.68 3.61
N TRP A 276 -16.27 2.26 4.63
CA TRP A 276 -15.33 1.57 5.52
C TRP A 276 -15.67 1.75 6.99
N VAL A 277 -15.40 0.74 7.80
CA VAL A 277 -15.57 0.76 9.26
C VAL A 277 -14.33 0.17 9.92
N ILE A 278 -13.84 0.82 10.99
CA ILE A 278 -12.78 0.27 11.84
C ILE A 278 -13.44 -0.67 12.86
N ASP A 279 -12.93 -1.90 12.99
CA ASP A 279 -13.25 -2.74 14.14
C ASP A 279 -12.40 -2.28 15.32
N ASP A 280 -13.00 -1.50 16.22
CA ASP A 280 -12.35 -0.90 17.38
C ASP A 280 -12.40 -1.80 18.63
N SER A 281 -12.90 -3.03 18.51
CA SER A 281 -13.07 -3.94 19.65
C SER A 281 -11.75 -4.47 20.21
N ALA A 282 -10.78 -4.76 19.32
CA ALA A 282 -9.45 -5.22 19.66
C ALA A 282 -8.46 -5.06 18.49
N PRO A 283 -7.16 -4.87 18.77
CA PRO A 283 -6.14 -4.92 17.74
C PRO A 283 -6.01 -6.35 17.18
N VAL A 284 -5.76 -6.45 15.87
CA VAL A 284 -5.43 -7.73 15.19
C VAL A 284 -3.94 -8.07 15.28
N LEU A 285 -3.10 -7.07 15.56
CA LEU A 285 -1.69 -7.24 15.88
C LEU A 285 -1.27 -6.22 16.96
N THR A 286 -0.92 -6.72 18.14
CA THR A 286 -0.45 -5.91 19.28
C THR A 286 1.03 -5.56 19.13
N SER A 287 1.39 -4.31 19.41
CA SER A 287 2.78 -3.88 19.62
C SER A 287 3.36 -4.44 20.92
N GLY A 288 4.68 -4.37 21.08
CA GLY A 288 5.33 -4.62 22.38
C GLY A 288 6.60 -5.45 22.32
N ALA A 289 6.98 -5.94 21.14
CA ALA A 289 8.32 -6.47 20.94
C ALA A 289 9.32 -5.30 20.89
N PRO A 290 10.61 -5.52 21.19
CA PRO A 290 11.59 -4.42 21.22
C PRO A 290 11.60 -3.55 19.95
N TYR A 291 11.36 -4.15 18.78
CA TYR A 291 11.40 -3.52 17.45
C TYR A 291 10.11 -2.79 17.04
N ASP A 292 9.00 -2.98 17.77
CA ASP A 292 7.71 -2.35 17.49
C ASP A 292 6.99 -1.86 18.75
N MET A 293 7.74 -1.62 19.84
CA MET A 293 7.16 -1.39 21.17
C MET A 293 6.30 -0.13 21.25
N LYS A 294 6.47 0.82 20.32
CA LYS A 294 5.67 2.06 20.23
C LYS A 294 4.68 2.05 19.08
N GLY A 295 4.69 1.02 18.23
CA GLY A 295 3.66 0.80 17.24
C GLY A 295 4.20 0.60 15.83
N VAL A 296 3.31 0.86 14.87
CA VAL A 296 3.51 0.63 13.43
C VAL A 296 3.22 1.90 12.64
N THR A 297 4.00 2.18 11.59
CA THR A 297 3.85 3.38 10.72
C THR A 297 3.45 3.07 9.29
N SER A 298 3.74 1.87 8.78
CA SER A 298 3.43 1.45 7.41
C SER A 298 3.20 -0.06 7.39
N ALA A 299 2.34 -0.54 6.49
CA ALA A 299 2.20 -1.97 6.23
C ALA A 299 1.83 -2.23 4.77
N SER A 300 2.13 -3.45 4.31
CA SER A 300 1.65 -3.98 3.03
C SER A 300 1.30 -5.45 3.22
N VAL A 301 0.13 -5.84 2.70
CA VAL A 301 -0.41 -7.19 2.83
C VAL A 301 -0.54 -7.83 1.45
N VAL A 302 -0.03 -9.06 1.32
CA VAL A 302 -0.18 -9.90 0.14
C VAL A 302 -0.59 -11.31 0.55
N GLU A 303 -1.20 -12.05 -0.38
CA GLU A 303 -1.57 -13.44 -0.18
C GLU A 303 -0.82 -14.33 -1.17
N LEU A 304 -0.16 -15.37 -0.67
CA LEU A 304 0.55 -16.38 -1.46
C LEU A 304 0.24 -17.76 -0.87
N ASP A 305 -0.25 -18.67 -1.73
CA ASP A 305 -0.59 -20.05 -1.38
C ASP A 305 -1.49 -20.20 -0.13
N GLY A 306 -2.46 -19.28 0.03
CA GLY A 306 -3.44 -19.27 1.12
C GLY A 306 -2.90 -18.77 2.46
N THR A 307 -1.67 -18.24 2.48
CA THR A 307 -1.11 -17.53 3.62
C THR A 307 -1.02 -16.04 3.30
N GLN A 308 -1.50 -15.20 4.21
CA GLN A 308 -1.34 -13.77 4.11
C GLN A 308 -0.06 -13.35 4.83
N TYR A 309 0.69 -12.46 4.20
CA TYR A 309 1.96 -11.91 4.70
C TYR A 309 1.79 -10.40 4.85
N MET A 310 1.98 -9.91 6.07
CA MET A 310 2.03 -8.49 6.40
C MET A 310 3.48 -8.10 6.62
N PHE A 311 4.02 -7.34 5.69
CA PHE A 311 5.27 -6.62 5.89
C PHE A 311 4.94 -5.28 6.52
N TYR A 312 5.51 -4.97 7.68
CA TYR A 312 5.18 -3.75 8.42
C TYR A 312 6.40 -3.06 9.00
N VAL A 313 6.32 -1.73 9.11
CA VAL A 313 7.37 -0.88 9.69
C VAL A 313 7.02 -0.59 11.15
N GLY A 314 7.75 -1.20 12.07
CA GLY A 314 7.62 -0.99 13.52
C GLY A 314 8.58 0.09 14.01
N PHE A 315 8.30 0.70 15.17
CA PHE A 315 9.18 1.70 15.78
C PHE A 315 9.31 1.56 17.30
N GLU A 316 10.46 1.99 17.82
CA GLU A 316 10.84 1.79 19.22
C GLU A 316 10.64 3.03 20.09
N GLU A 317 10.66 4.22 19.50
CA GLU A 317 10.71 5.49 20.23
C GLU A 317 9.85 6.56 19.59
N TRP A 318 9.25 7.39 20.43
CA TRP A 318 8.64 8.65 20.04
C TRP A 318 9.67 9.76 20.19
N TYR A 319 9.89 10.53 19.13
CA TYR A 319 10.64 11.78 19.18
C TYR A 319 9.70 12.97 19.09
N GLN A 320 9.76 13.84 20.09
CA GLN A 320 9.04 15.11 20.11
C GLN A 320 10.03 16.25 19.87
N ASP A 321 9.80 17.04 18.83
CA ASP A 321 10.52 18.30 18.63
C ASP A 321 10.09 19.31 19.70
N THR A 322 10.93 19.46 20.72
CA THR A 322 10.75 20.45 21.81
C THR A 322 10.94 21.91 21.35
N GLY A 323 11.26 22.13 20.07
CA GLY A 323 11.41 23.43 19.43
C GLY A 323 10.08 24.07 19.00
N THR A 324 10.02 24.55 17.76
CA THR A 324 8.91 25.42 17.28
C THR A 324 7.73 24.64 16.69
N SER A 325 7.92 23.37 16.33
CA SER A 325 6.90 22.59 15.61
C SER A 325 5.99 21.75 16.51
N GLY A 326 6.47 21.32 17.69
CA GLY A 326 5.76 20.38 18.56
C GLY A 326 5.55 18.99 17.93
N LEU A 327 6.23 18.70 16.82
CA LEU A 327 5.99 17.51 16.01
C LEU A 327 6.44 16.24 16.75
N ILE A 328 5.55 15.24 16.76
CA ILE A 328 5.83 13.91 17.28
C ILE A 328 6.07 12.98 16.09
N SER A 329 7.18 12.23 16.11
CA SER A 329 7.58 11.32 15.04
C SER A 329 8.05 9.98 15.60
N ALA A 330 7.84 8.91 14.83
CA ALA A 330 8.38 7.59 15.10
C ALA A 330 9.90 7.55 14.82
N GLN A 331 10.66 6.85 15.67
CA GLN A 331 12.11 6.68 15.54
C GLN A 331 12.52 5.21 15.73
N LYS A 332 13.71 4.88 15.22
CA LYS A 332 14.27 3.52 15.20
C LYS A 332 13.34 2.56 14.48
N LEU A 333 13.17 2.83 13.20
CA LEU A 333 12.23 2.12 12.35
C LEU A 333 12.85 0.78 11.91
N SER A 334 12.03 -0.27 11.88
CA SER A 334 12.45 -1.62 11.46
C SER A 334 11.40 -2.28 10.58
N LEU A 335 11.84 -3.04 9.56
CA LEU A 335 10.94 -3.88 8.77
C LEU A 335 10.69 -5.18 9.53
N ASN A 336 9.43 -5.59 9.58
CA ASN A 336 8.98 -6.78 10.27
C ASN A 336 8.00 -7.55 9.40
N LEU A 337 7.83 -8.83 9.72
CA LEU A 337 6.91 -9.74 9.06
C LEU A 337 5.92 -10.31 10.07
N ALA A 338 4.64 -10.37 9.71
CA ALA A 338 3.66 -11.20 10.37
C ALA A 338 2.89 -12.02 9.32
N THR A 339 2.36 -13.18 9.73
CA THR A 339 1.58 -14.06 8.86
C THR A 339 0.19 -14.32 9.41
N SER A 340 -0.76 -14.58 8.52
CA SER A 340 -2.13 -14.94 8.87
C SER A 340 -2.63 -16.07 7.97
N THR A 341 -3.40 -16.98 8.55
CA THR A 341 -4.04 -18.12 7.85
C THR A 341 -5.56 -18.13 8.02
N ASP A 342 -6.13 -17.09 8.64
CA ASP A 342 -7.56 -16.95 8.93
C ASP A 342 -8.22 -15.78 8.18
N GLY A 343 -7.59 -15.34 7.09
CA GLY A 343 -8.06 -14.21 6.29
C GLY A 343 -7.78 -12.85 6.94
N GLY A 344 -6.71 -12.78 7.74
CA GLY A 344 -6.23 -11.54 8.33
C GLY A 344 -7.02 -11.10 9.56
N LEU A 345 -7.71 -12.03 10.22
CA LEU A 345 -8.40 -11.80 11.51
C LEU A 345 -7.41 -11.82 12.67
N THR A 346 -6.39 -12.68 12.59
CA THR A 346 -5.27 -12.72 13.53
C THR A 346 -3.93 -12.80 12.81
N TRP A 347 -2.90 -12.23 13.43
CA TRP A 347 -1.55 -12.15 12.88
C TRP A 347 -0.51 -12.69 13.86
N GLU A 348 0.38 -13.55 13.37
CA GLU A 348 1.53 -14.09 14.11
C GLU A 348 2.83 -13.44 13.63
N LYS A 349 3.58 -12.82 14.55
CA LYS A 349 4.88 -12.18 14.23
C LYS A 349 5.92 -13.25 13.89
N ASP A 350 6.68 -13.02 12.82
CA ASP A 350 7.76 -13.92 12.43
C ASP A 350 8.90 -13.88 13.46
N PRO A 351 9.44 -15.06 13.87
CA PRO A 351 10.52 -15.14 14.86
C PRO A 351 11.84 -14.52 14.39
N SER A 352 12.04 -14.29 13.10
CA SER A 352 13.22 -13.63 12.53
C SER A 352 13.14 -12.09 12.60
N ASN A 353 12.06 -11.52 13.14
CA ASN A 353 11.95 -10.07 13.29
C ASN A 353 12.97 -9.50 14.30
N PRO A 354 13.53 -8.30 14.04
CA PRO A 354 13.33 -7.50 12.84
C PRO A 354 14.11 -8.01 11.63
N GLN A 355 13.56 -7.81 10.44
CA GLN A 355 14.23 -8.12 9.17
C GLN A 355 15.40 -7.13 8.96
N PRO A 356 16.67 -7.58 8.84
CA PRO A 356 17.84 -6.71 8.81
C PRO A 356 18.07 -6.12 7.40
N VAL A 357 17.06 -5.44 6.88
CA VAL A 357 17.08 -4.81 5.54
C VAL A 357 17.46 -3.33 5.57
N SER A 358 17.35 -2.69 6.74
CA SER A 358 17.72 -1.29 6.93
C SER A 358 19.20 -1.09 6.65
N LEU A 359 19.53 -0.08 5.84
CA LEU A 359 20.90 0.28 5.50
C LEU A 359 21.47 1.36 6.41
N THR A 360 20.60 2.07 7.13
CA THR A 360 20.98 3.11 8.09
C THR A 360 20.92 2.62 9.54
N THR A 361 21.75 3.22 10.39
CA THR A 361 21.72 3.03 11.86
C THR A 361 21.66 4.39 12.55
N PRO A 362 20.54 4.76 13.21
CA PRO A 362 19.27 4.01 13.26
C PRO A 362 18.59 3.95 11.89
N GLY A 363 17.73 2.94 11.69
CA GLY A 363 16.99 2.76 10.44
C GLY A 363 16.03 3.92 10.17
N GLN A 364 16.01 4.40 8.94
CA GLN A 364 15.16 5.49 8.44
C GLN A 364 14.10 4.97 7.47
N LEU A 365 13.55 3.79 7.76
CA LEU A 365 12.55 3.13 6.92
C LEU A 365 11.26 3.96 6.82
N GLY A 366 10.93 4.40 5.60
CA GLY A 366 9.80 5.30 5.37
C GLY A 366 8.50 4.59 4.98
N SER A 367 8.59 3.49 4.24
CA SER A 367 7.43 2.82 3.65
C SER A 367 7.77 1.39 3.21
N VAL A 368 6.74 0.56 3.02
CA VAL A 368 6.89 -0.77 2.41
C VAL A 368 5.72 -1.03 1.47
N GLY A 369 6.03 -1.55 0.27
CA GLY A 369 5.07 -2.13 -0.65
C GLY A 369 5.47 -3.55 -1.02
N ALA A 370 4.49 -4.44 -1.13
CA ALA A 370 4.69 -5.86 -1.45
C ALA A 370 3.78 -6.29 -2.61
N GLN A 371 4.27 -7.17 -3.49
CA GLN A 371 3.48 -7.82 -4.55
C GLN A 371 3.96 -9.26 -4.76
N VAL A 372 3.04 -10.17 -5.08
CA VAL A 372 3.41 -11.55 -5.45
C VAL A 372 3.79 -11.60 -6.92
N VAL A 373 4.95 -12.18 -7.22
CA VAL A 373 5.40 -12.45 -8.60
C VAL A 373 5.98 -13.86 -8.65
N GLY A 374 5.34 -14.74 -9.42
CA GLY A 374 5.70 -16.16 -9.43
C GLY A 374 5.50 -16.80 -8.04
N SER A 375 6.51 -17.49 -7.53
CA SER A 375 6.50 -18.11 -6.18
C SER A 375 7.01 -17.18 -5.07
N ARG A 376 7.22 -15.89 -5.35
CA ARG A 376 7.94 -14.97 -4.46
C ARG A 376 7.13 -13.74 -4.14
N ILE A 377 7.44 -13.15 -2.99
CA ILE A 377 6.90 -11.86 -2.59
C ILE A 377 7.97 -10.80 -2.81
N HIS A 378 7.74 -9.93 -3.77
CA HIS A 378 8.61 -8.83 -4.11
C HIS A 378 8.30 -7.65 -3.20
N LEU A 379 9.34 -7.01 -2.68
CA LEU A 379 9.25 -5.94 -1.68
C LEU A 379 10.00 -4.71 -2.16
N TRP A 380 9.35 -3.57 -2.05
CA TRP A 380 9.94 -2.26 -2.27
C TRP A 380 9.86 -1.47 -0.98
N VAL A 381 11.03 -1.14 -0.44
CA VAL A 381 11.18 -0.61 0.91
C VAL A 381 11.81 0.77 0.83
N GLY A 382 11.12 1.78 1.33
CA GLY A 382 11.67 3.13 1.44
C GLY A 382 12.68 3.22 2.56
N ASP A 383 13.88 3.72 2.28
CA ASP A 383 14.96 3.95 3.27
C ASP A 383 15.82 5.15 2.81
N ASN A 384 16.82 5.50 3.62
CA ASN A 384 17.84 6.47 3.26
C ASN A 384 19.08 5.78 2.68
N TYR A 385 19.48 6.21 1.48
CA TYR A 385 20.64 5.74 0.72
C TYR A 385 21.70 6.84 0.68
N GLU A 386 22.63 6.80 1.65
CA GLU A 386 23.76 7.73 1.75
C GLU A 386 23.34 9.22 1.73
N GLY A 387 22.27 9.56 2.44
CA GLY A 387 21.72 10.92 2.52
C GLY A 387 20.64 11.23 1.48
N THR A 388 20.28 10.27 0.62
CA THR A 388 19.19 10.40 -0.36
C THR A 388 18.02 9.49 0.01
N SER A 389 16.80 10.01 0.11
CA SER A 389 15.62 9.15 0.27
C SER A 389 15.39 8.34 -1.02
N GLY A 390 15.16 7.04 -0.89
CA GLY A 390 14.99 6.15 -2.03
C GLY A 390 14.30 4.85 -1.68
N ILE A 391 14.03 4.05 -2.70
CA ILE A 391 13.36 2.76 -2.61
C ILE A 391 14.35 1.66 -2.94
N GLY A 392 14.50 0.70 -2.02
CA GLY A 392 15.21 -0.54 -2.24
C GLY A 392 14.31 -1.65 -2.70
N TYR A 393 14.87 -2.58 -3.47
CA TYR A 393 14.20 -3.78 -3.94
C TYR A 393 14.75 -5.02 -3.24
N PHE A 394 13.84 -5.84 -2.75
CA PHE A 394 14.07 -7.11 -2.09
C PHE A 394 13.03 -8.12 -2.60
N TYR A 395 13.27 -9.41 -2.39
CA TYR A 395 12.20 -10.40 -2.45
C TYR A 395 12.30 -11.33 -1.24
N TYR A 396 11.16 -11.90 -0.88
CA TYR A 396 10.98 -12.89 0.16
C TYR A 396 10.52 -14.22 -0.46
N GLU A 397 11.17 -15.31 -0.05
CA GLU A 397 10.85 -16.66 -0.51
C GLU A 397 10.28 -17.46 0.67
N PRO A 398 8.96 -17.71 0.75
CA PRO A 398 8.38 -18.40 1.91
C PRO A 398 8.84 -19.86 2.05
N ASP A 399 9.18 -20.51 0.93
CA ASP A 399 9.39 -21.96 0.85
C ASP A 399 10.85 -22.41 1.03
N ILE A 400 11.75 -21.48 1.36
CA ILE A 400 13.14 -21.80 1.65
C ILE A 400 13.43 -21.79 3.16
N GLU A 401 14.49 -22.46 3.56
CA GLU A 401 15.08 -22.22 4.87
C GLU A 401 15.73 -20.83 4.91
N PRO A 402 15.75 -20.15 6.07
CA PRO A 402 16.49 -18.91 6.21
C PRO A 402 17.93 -19.06 5.74
N HIS A 403 18.42 -18.06 5.02
CA HIS A 403 19.77 -18.06 4.47
C HIS A 403 20.81 -18.22 5.59
N GLU A 404 21.69 -19.21 5.45
CA GLU A 404 22.76 -19.43 6.41
C GLU A 404 23.76 -18.27 6.39
N ALA A 405 24.40 -18.03 7.53
CA ALA A 405 25.55 -17.13 7.56
C ALA A 405 26.65 -17.71 6.67
N ALA A 406 27.22 -16.90 5.79
CA ALA A 406 28.41 -17.30 5.04
C ALA A 406 29.47 -17.79 6.04
N ALA A 407 29.98 -19.01 5.83
CA ALA A 407 31.08 -19.54 6.62
C ALA A 407 32.26 -18.55 6.57
N ASP A 408 32.83 -18.21 7.72
CA ASP A 408 34.00 -17.35 7.79
C ASP A 408 35.13 -18.02 7.00
N PRO A 409 35.71 -17.39 5.97
CA PRO A 409 36.85 -17.95 5.25
C PRO A 409 38.09 -18.17 6.15
N ALA A 410 38.06 -17.76 7.41
CA ALA A 410 39.06 -18.07 8.42
C ALA A 410 38.90 -19.45 9.13
N ASP A 411 37.82 -20.19 8.85
CA ASP A 411 37.57 -21.53 9.43
C ASP A 411 37.96 -22.71 8.50
N GLU A 412 38.62 -22.44 7.36
CA GLU A 412 39.34 -23.43 6.52
C GLU A 412 40.87 -23.28 6.63
#